data_AF-A0A2K2REF3-F1
#
_entry.id   AF-A0A2K2REF3-F1
#
_cell.length_a   1.000
_cell.length_b   1.000
_cell.length_c   1.000
_cell.angle_alpha   90.00
_cell.angle_beta   90.00
_cell.angle_gamma   90.00
#
_symmetry.space_group_name_H-M   'P 1'
#
loop_
_entity.id
_entity.type
_entity.pdbx_description
1 polymer ?
#
loop_
_entity_poly.entity_id
_entity_poly.type
_entity_poly.pdbx_seq_one_letter_code
_entity_poly.pdbx_strand_id
1 'polypeptide(L)'
;MTGGELTLGAVLVRLEEREREIVTQVKEARGQIAQLDELGRAAEEIRITRKTLLELPDPAPPAPKLPDHPAYQQIMAVFAAADSPLRARQVCEAMDTEIAPNNVNNTRLKLKRLTERGILVETEQGLFAQLRP
;
A
#
# COMPACT_ATOMS: atom_id res chain seq x y z
N MET A 1 -75.26 -8.33 -0.99
CA MET A 1 -74.50 -7.12 -1.41
C MET A 1 -75.01 -5.95 -0.60
N THR A 2 -74.55 -5.82 0.65
CA THR A 2 -74.98 -4.76 1.57
C THR A 2 -74.06 -3.56 1.40
N GLY A 3 -74.46 -2.64 0.53
CA GLY A 3 -73.98 -1.26 0.59
C GLY A 3 -74.53 -0.64 1.86
N GLY A 4 -73.81 -0.79 2.97
CA GLY A 4 -74.09 -0.07 4.20
C GLY A 4 -73.80 1.41 3.95
N GLU A 5 -74.78 2.28 4.18
CA GLU A 5 -74.57 3.72 4.22
C GLU A 5 -73.41 4.02 5.16
N LEU A 6 -72.28 4.47 4.61
CA LEU A 6 -71.17 5.00 5.38
C LEU A 6 -71.68 6.26 6.09
N THR A 7 -71.92 6.15 7.39
CA THR A 7 -72.27 7.31 8.21
C THR A 7 -71.13 8.32 8.18
N LEU A 8 -71.45 9.61 8.24
CA LEU A 8 -70.45 10.68 8.27
C LEU A 8 -69.38 10.44 9.35
N GLY A 9 -69.76 9.90 10.51
CA GLY A 9 -68.85 9.53 11.59
C GLY A 9 -67.84 8.43 11.20
N ALA A 10 -68.27 7.41 10.46
CA ALA A 10 -67.37 6.34 10.01
C ALA A 10 -66.33 6.86 9.00
N VAL A 11 -66.72 7.82 8.14
CA VAL A 11 -65.80 8.46 7.19
C VAL A 11 -64.76 9.32 7.93
N LEU A 12 -65.18 10.09 8.95
CA LEU A 12 -64.27 10.91 9.73
C LEU A 12 -63.20 10.09 10.47
N VAL A 13 -63.59 8.98 11.11
CA VAL A 13 -62.64 8.08 11.78
C VAL A 13 -61.60 7.53 10.80
N ARG A 14 -62.04 7.10 9.60
CA ARG A 14 -61.13 6.58 8.58
C ARG A 14 -60.18 7.65 8.02
N LEU A 15 -60.63 8.90 7.94
CA LEU A 15 -59.77 10.03 7.56
C LEU A 15 -58.71 10.31 8.63
N GLU A 16 -59.08 10.31 9.91
CA GLU A 16 -58.11 10.48 11.01
C GLU A 16 -57.06 9.35 11.03
N GLU A 17 -57.47 8.11 10.81
CA GLU A 17 -56.55 6.97 10.70
C GLU A 17 -55.59 7.15 9.52
N ARG A 18 -56.12 7.56 8.36
CA ARG A 18 -55.30 7.79 7.17
C ARG A 18 -54.35 8.97 7.34
N GLU A 19 -54.78 10.04 8.01
CA GLU A 19 -53.93 11.19 8.33
C GLU A 19 -52.76 10.77 9.23
N ARG A 20 -53.02 9.99 10.29
CA ARG A 20 -51.96 9.45 11.17
C ARG A 20 -50.98 8.56 10.42
N GLU A 21 -51.48 7.74 9.50
CA GLU A 21 -50.64 6.89 8.65
C GLU A 21 -49.74 7.73 7.73
N ILE A 22 -50.29 8.75 7.07
CA ILE A 22 -49.53 9.66 6.21
C ILE A 22 -48.46 10.41 7.01
N VAL A 23 -48.78 10.91 8.20
CA VAL A 23 -47.81 11.58 9.08
C VAL A 23 -46.66 10.64 9.44
N THR A 24 -46.97 9.37 9.71
CA THR A 24 -45.95 8.35 9.99
C THR A 24 -45.06 8.10 8.78
N GLN A 25 -45.65 7.94 7.60
CA GLN A 25 -44.91 7.76 6.34
C GLN A 25 -44.02 8.96 6.02
N VAL A 26 -44.49 10.19 6.23
CA VAL A 26 -43.69 11.41 6.04
C VAL A 26 -42.50 11.43 6.99
N LYS A 27 -42.68 11.02 8.25
CA LYS A 27 -41.59 10.94 9.22
C LYS A 27 -40.54 9.92 8.80
N GLU A 28 -40.98 8.75 8.33
CA GLU A 28 -40.08 7.71 7.82
C GLU A 28 -39.31 8.19 6.58
N ALA A 29 -40.01 8.78 5.60
CA ALA A 29 -39.38 9.34 4.40
C ALA A 29 -38.36 10.43 4.71
N ARG A 30 -38.65 11.31 5.69
CA ARG A 30 -37.67 12.30 6.18
C ARG A 30 -36.44 11.63 6.81
N GLY A 31 -36.63 10.52 7.53
CA GLY A 31 -35.52 9.71 8.04
C GLY A 31 -34.66 9.13 6.91
N GLN A 32 -35.29 8.61 5.86
CA GLN A 32 -34.60 8.09 4.68
C GLN A 32 -33.81 9.17 3.94
N ILE A 33 -34.37 10.38 3.77
CA ILE A 33 -33.67 11.52 3.16
C ILE A 33 -32.43 11.89 3.98
N ALA A 34 -32.56 11.99 5.30
CA ALA A 34 -31.43 12.29 6.18
C ALA A 34 -30.33 11.22 6.08
N GLN A 35 -30.70 9.95 5.94
CA GLN A 35 -29.76 8.86 5.74
C GLN A 35 -29.06 8.94 4.37
N LEU A 36 -29.78 9.29 3.30
CA LEU A 36 -29.20 9.49 1.98
C LEU A 36 -28.19 10.65 1.97
N ASP A 37 -28.51 11.75 2.65
CA ASP A 37 -27.59 12.89 2.79
C ASP A 37 -26.29 12.49 3.51
N GLU A 38 -26.40 11.68 4.56
CA GLU A 38 -25.24 11.17 5.30
C GLU A 38 -24.36 10.26 4.44
N LEU A 39 -24.97 9.33 3.70
CA LEU A 39 -24.24 8.48 2.77
C LEU A 39 -23.57 9.30 1.67
N GLY A 40 -24.23 10.36 1.19
CA GLY A 40 -23.66 11.31 0.22
C GLY A 40 -22.41 12.00 0.76
N ARG A 41 -22.44 12.47 2.02
CA ARG A 41 -21.25 13.05 2.68
C ARG A 41 -20.12 12.05 2.82
N ALA A 42 -20.40 10.84 3.29
CA ALA A 42 -19.37 9.80 3.45
C ALA A 42 -18.74 9.40 2.09
N ALA A 43 -19.54 9.31 1.03
CA ALA A 43 -19.03 9.03 -0.31
C ALA A 43 -18.08 10.13 -0.80
N GLU A 44 -18.39 11.39 -0.49
CA GLU A 44 -17.57 12.53 -0.86
C GLU A 44 -16.24 12.55 -0.09
N GLU A 45 -16.24 12.25 1.21
CA GLU A 45 -15.01 12.10 2.01
C GLU A 45 -14.09 11.01 1.45
N ILE A 46 -14.67 9.88 1.05
CA ILE A 46 -13.92 8.78 0.40
C ILE A 46 -13.35 9.26 -0.94
N ARG A 47 -14.13 10.00 -1.73
CA ARG A 47 -13.68 10.54 -3.03
C ARG A 47 -12.51 11.51 -2.87
N ILE A 48 -12.57 12.40 -1.89
CA ILE A 48 -11.49 13.33 -1.53
C ILE A 48 -10.25 12.54 -1.12
N THR A 49 -10.41 11.57 -0.20
CA THR A 49 -9.30 10.74 0.28
C THR A 49 -8.64 9.98 -0.86
N ARG A 50 -9.42 9.37 -1.76
CA ARG A 50 -8.89 8.71 -2.96
C ARG A 50 -8.10 9.68 -3.83
N LYS A 51 -8.62 10.88 -4.08
CA LYS A 51 -7.90 11.89 -4.87
C LYS A 51 -6.56 12.22 -4.22
N THR A 52 -6.55 12.51 -2.91
CA THR A 52 -5.32 12.79 -2.17
C THR A 52 -4.32 11.64 -2.29
N LEU A 53 -4.77 10.39 -2.08
CA LEU A 53 -3.89 9.22 -2.18
C LEU A 53 -3.31 9.01 -3.58
N LEU A 54 -4.05 9.35 -4.64
CA LEU A 54 -3.56 9.26 -6.02
C LEU A 54 -2.60 10.39 -6.41
N GLU A 55 -2.64 11.52 -5.71
CA GLU A 55 -1.68 12.63 -5.90
C GLU A 55 -0.37 12.41 -5.13
N LEU A 56 -0.35 11.49 -4.16
CA LEU A 56 0.87 11.11 -3.46
C LEU A 56 1.75 10.24 -4.39
N PRO A 57 3.09 10.48 -4.40
CA PRO A 57 4.01 9.58 -5.09
C PRO A 57 4.02 8.22 -4.38
N ASP A 58 4.25 7.15 -5.15
CA ASP A 58 4.43 5.83 -4.56
C ASP A 58 5.56 5.86 -3.53
N PRO A 59 5.34 5.31 -2.32
CA PRO A 59 6.38 5.24 -1.32
C PRO A 59 7.52 4.39 -1.87
N ALA A 60 8.73 4.96 -1.90
CA ALA A 60 9.92 4.22 -2.27
C ALA A 60 10.03 2.98 -1.35
N PRO A 61 10.36 1.80 -1.90
CA PRO A 61 10.62 0.63 -1.08
C PRO A 61 11.66 0.97 0.00
N PRO A 62 11.50 0.45 1.24
CA PRO A 62 12.48 0.70 2.27
C PRO A 62 13.86 0.23 1.79
N ALA A 63 14.86 1.10 1.92
CA ALA A 63 16.21 0.78 1.48
C ALA A 63 16.69 -0.51 2.18
N PRO A 64 17.25 -1.48 1.42
CA PRO A 64 17.67 -2.74 2.00
C PRO A 64 18.82 -2.50 2.99
N LYS A 65 18.63 -2.94 4.24
CA LYS A 65 19.60 -2.74 5.32
C LYS A 65 20.81 -3.62 5.11
N LEU A 66 22.02 -3.07 5.23
CA LEU A 66 23.26 -3.83 5.18
C LEU A 66 23.38 -4.78 6.38
N PRO A 67 24.00 -5.97 6.28
CA PRO A 67 24.20 -6.81 7.46
C PRO A 67 25.22 -6.17 8.41
N ASP A 68 25.07 -6.46 9.71
CA ASP A 68 25.89 -5.88 10.78
C ASP A 68 27.29 -6.51 10.83
N HIS A 69 28.16 -6.08 9.92
CA HIS A 69 29.57 -6.44 9.87
C HIS A 69 30.35 -5.45 8.98
N PRO A 70 31.51 -4.92 9.42
CA PRO A 70 32.24 -3.85 8.71
C PRO A 70 32.66 -4.22 7.28
N ALA A 71 33.01 -5.49 7.03
CA ALA A 71 33.32 -5.97 5.68
C ALA A 71 32.22 -5.67 4.64
N TYR A 72 30.93 -5.62 5.01
CA TYR A 72 29.90 -5.25 4.04
C TYR A 72 29.98 -3.77 3.67
N GLN A 73 30.33 -2.89 4.61
CA GLN A 73 30.51 -1.46 4.32
C GLN A 73 31.71 -1.23 3.39
N GLN A 74 32.80 -1.96 3.61
CA GLN A 74 33.98 -1.94 2.74
C GLN A 74 33.64 -2.41 1.32
N ILE A 75 32.92 -3.52 1.20
CA ILE A 75 32.42 -4.02 -0.09
C ILE A 75 31.55 -2.96 -0.78
N MET A 76 30.65 -2.29 -0.05
CA MET A 76 29.81 -1.24 -0.62
C MET A 76 30.62 -0.02 -1.08
N ALA A 77 31.68 0.35 -0.36
CA ALA A 77 32.58 1.43 -0.76
C ALA A 77 33.30 1.10 -2.09
N VAL A 78 33.72 -0.17 -2.27
CA VAL A 78 34.30 -0.65 -3.53
C VAL A 78 33.30 -0.53 -4.68
N PHE A 79 32.04 -0.93 -4.48
CA PHE A 79 31.01 -0.80 -5.53
C PHE A 79 30.61 0.65 -5.81
N ALA A 80 30.63 1.52 -4.81
CA ALA A 80 30.35 2.95 -4.98
C ALA A 80 31.44 3.64 -5.82
N ALA A 81 32.68 3.16 -5.75
CA ALA A 81 33.80 3.67 -6.54
C ALA A 81 33.93 2.99 -7.92
N ALA A 82 33.21 1.89 -8.16
CA ALA A 82 33.33 1.11 -9.38
C ALA A 82 32.32 1.54 -10.45
N ASP A 83 32.82 1.83 -11.65
CA ASP A 83 31.97 2.16 -12.80
C ASP A 83 31.39 0.93 -13.52
N SER A 84 31.87 -0.28 -13.18
CA SER A 84 31.47 -1.54 -13.80
C SER A 84 31.18 -2.64 -12.77
N PRO A 85 30.39 -3.68 -13.15
CA PRO A 85 30.22 -4.86 -12.32
C PRO A 85 31.56 -5.54 -11.96
N LEU A 86 31.64 -6.12 -10.76
CA LEU A 86 32.86 -6.71 -10.21
C LEU A 86 32.67 -8.18 -9.87
N ARG A 87 33.74 -8.96 -10.08
CA ARG A 87 33.88 -10.32 -9.57
C ARG A 87 34.49 -10.32 -8.18
N ALA A 88 34.27 -11.38 -7.40
CA ALA A 88 34.78 -11.51 -6.03
C ALA A 88 36.29 -11.28 -5.89
N ARG A 89 37.08 -11.69 -6.90
CA ARG A 89 38.53 -11.45 -6.93
C ARG A 89 38.87 -9.95 -7.02
N GLN A 90 38.19 -9.21 -7.88
CA GLN A 90 38.39 -7.76 -8.05
C GLN A 90 37.98 -7.00 -6.78
N VAL A 91 36.96 -7.49 -6.06
CA VAL A 91 36.57 -6.93 -4.76
C VAL A 91 37.65 -7.20 -3.70
N CYS A 92 38.26 -8.39 -3.67
CA CYS A 92 39.42 -8.65 -2.79
C CYS A 92 40.59 -7.72 -3.10
N GLU A 93 40.92 -7.55 -4.38
CA GLU A 93 41.97 -6.65 -4.85
C GLU A 93 41.70 -5.20 -4.40
N ALA A 94 40.48 -4.70 -4.60
CA ALA A 94 40.10 -3.33 -4.23
C ALA A 94 40.00 -3.08 -2.71
N MET A 95 39.83 -4.14 -1.90
CA MET A 95 39.86 -4.05 -0.44
C MET A 95 41.27 -4.29 0.13
N ASP A 96 42.31 -4.31 -0.70
CA ASP A 96 43.70 -4.63 -0.31
C ASP A 96 43.82 -5.93 0.49
N THR A 97 42.97 -6.92 0.17
CA THR A 97 42.98 -8.23 0.80
C THR A 97 43.82 -9.20 -0.03
N GLU A 98 44.61 -10.06 0.62
CA GLU A 98 45.37 -11.11 -0.05
C GLU A 98 44.46 -11.97 -0.95
N ILE A 99 44.87 -12.17 -2.20
CA ILE A 99 44.14 -12.97 -3.21
C ILE A 99 44.40 -14.47 -2.97
N ALA A 100 44.10 -14.94 -1.77
CA ALA A 100 44.10 -16.35 -1.42
C ALA A 100 42.73 -16.99 -1.75
N PRO A 101 42.65 -18.28 -2.12
CA PRO A 101 41.39 -18.97 -2.43
C PRO A 101 40.31 -18.79 -1.35
N ASN A 102 40.71 -18.84 -0.08
CA ASN A 102 39.79 -18.66 1.05
C ASN A 102 39.19 -17.26 1.11
N ASN A 103 40.00 -16.22 0.85
CA ASN A 103 39.54 -14.83 0.89
C ASN A 103 38.57 -14.55 -0.26
N VAL A 104 38.89 -15.02 -1.48
CA VAL A 104 37.99 -14.90 -2.64
C VAL A 104 36.66 -15.63 -2.40
N ASN A 105 36.69 -16.81 -1.79
CA ASN A 105 35.48 -17.56 -1.46
C ASN A 105 34.64 -16.86 -0.39
N ASN A 106 35.27 -16.33 0.67
CA ASN A 106 34.59 -15.56 1.71
C ASN A 106 33.94 -14.28 1.14
N THR A 107 34.64 -13.57 0.25
CA THR A 107 34.08 -12.41 -0.45
C THR A 107 32.92 -12.83 -1.33
N ARG A 108 33.03 -13.92 -2.11
CA ARG A 108 31.91 -14.43 -2.92
C ARG A 108 30.67 -14.73 -2.08
N LEU A 109 30.83 -15.34 -0.91
CA LEU A 109 29.73 -15.63 0.01
C LEU A 109 29.06 -14.33 0.51
N LYS A 110 29.85 -13.29 0.83
CA LYS A 110 29.32 -11.98 1.22
C LYS A 110 28.57 -11.29 0.08
N LEU A 111 29.08 -11.37 -1.16
CA LEU A 111 28.41 -10.82 -2.34
C LEU A 111 27.09 -11.53 -2.63
N LYS A 112 27.05 -12.85 -2.52
CA LYS A 112 25.80 -13.63 -2.63
C LYS A 112 24.78 -13.22 -1.58
N ARG A 113 25.18 -13.06 -0.31
CA ARG A 113 24.30 -12.56 0.76
C ARG A 113 23.76 -11.15 0.48
N LEU A 114 24.57 -10.26 -0.07
CA LEU A 114 24.09 -8.93 -0.48
C LEU A 114 23.10 -9.00 -1.65
N THR A 115 23.30 -9.96 -2.55
CA THR A 115 22.39 -10.22 -3.68
C THR A 115 21.04 -10.78 -3.20
N GLU A 116 21.06 -11.75 -2.28
CA GLU A 116 19.85 -12.31 -1.65
C GLU A 116 19.01 -11.25 -0.92
N ARG A 117 19.66 -10.17 -0.44
CA ARG A 117 19.00 -9.04 0.23
C ARG A 117 18.61 -7.91 -0.71
N GLY A 118 18.80 -8.07 -2.02
CA GLY A 118 18.48 -7.05 -3.03
C GLY A 118 19.36 -5.80 -2.95
N ILE A 119 20.53 -5.87 -2.32
CA ILE A 119 21.48 -4.75 -2.19
C ILE A 119 22.38 -4.69 -3.43
N LEU A 120 22.80 -5.86 -3.91
CA LEU A 120 23.51 -6.04 -5.18
C LEU A 120 22.64 -6.88 -6.12
N VAL A 121 22.96 -6.83 -7.42
CA VAL A 121 22.44 -7.73 -8.44
C VAL A 121 23.59 -8.53 -9.02
N GLU A 122 23.37 -9.82 -9.25
CA GLU A 122 24.27 -10.65 -10.03
C GLU A 122 23.81 -10.63 -11.48
N THR A 123 24.51 -9.88 -12.32
CA THR A 123 24.15 -9.66 -13.73
C THR A 123 24.48 -10.88 -14.58
N GLU A 124 25.58 -11.55 -14.25
CA GLU A 124 26.04 -12.80 -14.84
C GLU A 124 26.66 -13.68 -13.74
N GLN A 125 26.88 -14.96 -14.03
CA GLN A 125 27.47 -15.88 -13.05
C GLN A 125 28.79 -15.33 -12.47
N GLY A 126 28.76 -14.97 -11.18
CA GLY A 126 29.90 -14.43 -10.44
C GLY A 126 30.23 -12.96 -10.69
N LEU A 127 29.37 -12.22 -11.41
CA LEU A 127 29.53 -10.80 -11.73
C LEU A 127 28.45 -9.98 -11.02
N PHE A 128 28.86 -9.13 -10.08
CA PHE A 128 27.96 -8.40 -9.19
C PHE A 128 27.97 -6.91 -9.49
N ALA A 129 26.84 -6.24 -9.35
CA ALA A 129 26.71 -4.80 -9.54
C ALA A 129 25.79 -4.20 -8.48
N GLN A 130 25.97 -2.92 -8.17
CA GLN A 130 25.02 -2.19 -7.35
C GLN A 130 23.81 -1.79 -8.20
N LEU A 131 22.60 -1.97 -7.66
CA LEU A 131 21.39 -1.35 -8.20
C LEU A 131 21.55 0.16 -8.04
N ARG A 132 21.95 0.86 -9.11
CA ARG A 132 21.95 2.33 -9.11
C ARG A 132 20.48 2.80 -9.16
N PRO A 133 20.10 3.79 -8.34
CA PRO A 133 18.79 4.42 -8.43
C PRO A 133 18.58 5.15 -9.76
#